data_AF-A0A7Y5JYA5-F1
#
_entry.id   AF-A0A7Y5JYA5-F1
#
_cell.length_a   1.000
_cell.length_b   1.000
_cell.length_c   1.000
_cell.angle_alpha   90.00
_cell.angle_beta   90.00
_cell.angle_gamma   90.00
#
_symmetry.space_group_name_H-M   'P 1'
#
loop_
_entity.id
_entity.type
_entity.pdbx_description
1 polymer ?
#
loop_
_entity_poly.entity_id
_entity_poly.type
_entity_poly.pdbx_seq_one_letter_code
_entity_poly.pdbx_strand_id
1 'polypeptide(L)'
;MPRMLGALVTQIALVVVLLLGGLAIHVYRTDPRPARTLVEHELRGGILNDSEHVSRIVTVFRRRPSDYFRATRGILALTDHRLVYVGIAPRDIMGPEDPVPAIESTDFPADTTLRASAGHAQLGATRAIVLVHGDERDTFGVADEDWQDAEAILRELNARQDAQRAEAARLRREAAVADSIARAPKWHVVGRGEALSTIATMYGTTVEQLRALNNLASDRIKVGQRLLVKPQT
;
A
#
# COMPACT_ATOMS: atom_id res chain seq x y z
N MET A 1 61.29 23.94 10.86
CA MET A 1 59.82 23.90 10.77
C MET A 1 59.20 22.72 9.98
N PRO A 2 59.80 22.11 8.92
CA PRO A 2 59.09 21.09 8.12
C PRO A 2 58.91 19.73 8.84
N ARG A 3 59.75 19.40 9.84
CA ARG A 3 59.67 18.12 10.57
C ARG A 3 58.45 18.02 11.50
N MET A 4 57.96 19.15 12.03
CA MET A 4 56.76 19.15 12.90
C MET A 4 55.47 19.01 12.10
N LEU A 5 55.43 19.52 10.87
CA LEU A 5 54.28 19.36 9.98
C LEU A 5 54.12 17.89 9.54
N GLY A 6 55.23 17.22 9.22
CA GLY A 6 55.22 15.79 8.89
C GLY A 6 54.72 14.92 10.03
N ALA A 7 55.18 15.17 11.26
CA ALA A 7 54.73 14.43 12.45
C ALA A 7 53.22 14.62 12.73
N LEU A 8 52.70 15.85 12.57
CA LEU A 8 51.28 16.15 12.74
C LEU A 8 50.42 15.40 11.70
N VAL A 9 50.84 15.40 10.43
CA VAL A 9 50.14 14.67 9.36
C VAL A 9 50.12 13.17 9.62
N THR A 10 51.24 12.59 10.09
CA THR A 10 51.30 11.18 10.46
C THR A 10 50.40 10.86 11.65
N GLN A 11 50.33 11.74 12.66
CA GLN A 11 49.43 11.57 13.81
C GLN A 11 47.95 11.64 13.41
N ILE A 12 47.59 12.59 12.55
CA ILE A 12 46.22 12.69 12.01
C ILE A 12 45.88 11.45 11.19
N ALA A 13 46.79 11.01 10.30
CA ALA A 13 46.58 9.80 9.51
C ALA A 13 46.42 8.55 10.38
N LEU A 14 47.20 8.43 11.46
CA LEU A 14 47.09 7.33 12.42
C LEU A 14 45.74 7.36 13.15
N VAL A 15 45.28 8.53 13.59
CA VAL A 15 43.96 8.69 14.23
C VAL A 15 42.84 8.33 13.25
N VAL A 16 42.95 8.75 11.99
CA VAL A 16 41.99 8.38 10.94
C VAL A 16 41.99 6.88 10.69
N VAL A 17 43.16 6.24 10.61
CA VAL A 17 43.26 4.78 10.43
C VAL A 17 42.72 4.01 11.64
N LEU A 18 42.98 4.48 12.87
CA LEU A 18 42.41 3.87 14.09
C LEU A 18 40.90 4.08 14.17
N LEU A 19 40.39 5.24 13.76
CA LEU A 19 38.95 5.49 13.66
C LEU A 19 38.30 4.63 12.59
N LEU A 20 38.91 4.52 11.40
CA LEU A 20 38.42 3.67 10.31
C LEU A 20 38.53 2.18 10.64
N GLY A 21 39.60 1.76 11.30
CA GLY A 21 39.81 0.40 11.78
C GLY A 21 38.86 0.04 12.92
N GLY A 22 38.66 0.95 13.87
CA GLY A 22 37.67 0.82 14.94
C GLY A 22 36.24 0.76 14.39
N LEU A 23 35.93 1.59 13.39
CA LEU A 23 34.66 1.57 12.67
C LEU A 23 34.48 0.25 11.91
N ALA A 24 35.51 -0.24 11.22
CA ALA A 24 35.48 -1.51 10.50
C ALA A 24 35.32 -2.71 11.44
N ILE A 25 36.02 -2.73 12.57
CA ILE A 25 35.89 -3.77 13.61
C ILE A 25 34.50 -3.73 14.27
N HIS A 26 33.93 -2.54 14.48
CA HIS A 26 32.58 -2.38 15.01
C HIS A 26 31.50 -2.85 14.01
N VAL A 27 31.67 -2.52 12.73
CA VAL A 27 30.82 -3.02 11.64
C VAL A 27 30.93 -4.55 11.48
N TYR A 28 32.10 -5.13 11.77
CA TYR A 28 32.33 -6.58 11.68
C TYR A 28 31.85 -7.36 12.92
N ARG A 29 31.93 -6.79 14.13
CA ARG A 29 31.42 -7.42 15.38
C ARG A 29 29.89 -7.35 15.54
N THR A 30 29.20 -6.66 14.63
CA THR A 30 27.73 -6.65 14.53
C THR A 30 27.26 -7.61 13.42
N ASP A 31 27.82 -8.84 13.44
CA ASP A 31 27.51 -9.88 12.45
C ASP A 31 26.11 -10.49 12.74
N PRO A 32 25.14 -10.49 11.81
CA PRO A 32 23.71 -10.61 12.10
C PRO A 32 23.09 -11.94 11.70
N ARG A 33 23.91 -12.98 11.51
CA ARG A 33 23.44 -14.31 11.10
C ARG A 33 22.40 -14.95 12.06
N PRO A 34 22.36 -14.68 13.38
CA PRO A 34 21.29 -15.20 14.23
C PRO A 34 19.97 -14.42 14.13
N ALA A 35 19.95 -13.21 13.53
CA ALA A 35 18.76 -12.35 13.53
C ALA A 35 17.64 -12.91 12.65
N ARG A 36 17.96 -13.49 11.50
CA ARG A 36 16.95 -14.02 10.56
C ARG A 36 16.12 -15.14 11.19
N THR A 37 16.77 -16.14 11.79
CA THR A 37 16.09 -17.28 12.39
C THR A 37 15.20 -16.85 13.56
N LEU A 38 15.68 -15.91 14.40
CA LEU A 38 14.90 -15.37 15.51
C LEU A 38 13.68 -14.60 15.02
N VAL A 39 13.88 -13.75 14.01
CA VAL A 39 12.81 -12.93 13.42
C VAL A 39 11.78 -13.78 12.68
N GLU A 40 12.20 -14.82 11.95
CA GLU A 40 11.29 -15.76 11.29
C GLU A 40 10.48 -16.58 12.30
N HIS A 41 11.11 -16.99 13.42
CA HIS A 41 10.41 -17.66 14.51
C HIS A 41 9.37 -16.73 15.14
N GLU A 42 9.73 -15.47 15.41
CA GLU A 42 8.79 -14.48 15.97
C GLU A 42 7.63 -14.18 15.01
N LEU A 43 7.95 -14.02 13.72
CA LEU A 43 6.95 -13.79 12.69
C LEU A 43 5.89 -14.89 12.71
N ARG A 44 6.32 -16.16 12.74
CA ARG A 44 5.42 -17.33 12.73
C ARG A 44 4.75 -17.60 14.09
N GLY A 45 5.41 -17.24 15.19
CA GLY A 45 4.97 -17.59 16.54
C GLY A 45 4.06 -16.55 17.20
N GLY A 46 4.12 -15.29 16.80
CA GLY A 46 3.39 -14.21 17.49
C GLY A 46 2.84 -13.07 16.64
N ILE A 47 3.29 -12.91 15.38
CA ILE A 47 2.91 -11.74 14.55
C ILE A 47 1.86 -12.11 13.48
N LEU A 48 1.99 -13.29 12.88
CA LEU A 48 1.03 -13.79 11.90
C LEU A 48 -0.21 -14.36 12.57
N ASN A 49 -1.37 -14.14 11.96
CA ASN A 49 -2.58 -14.85 12.34
C ASN A 49 -2.52 -16.32 11.87
N ASP A 50 -3.26 -17.21 12.53
CA ASP A 50 -3.25 -18.66 12.24
C ASP A 50 -3.56 -19.02 10.77
N SER A 51 -4.32 -18.17 10.06
CA SER A 51 -4.70 -18.35 8.65
C SER A 51 -3.92 -17.46 7.69
N GLU A 52 -2.91 -16.73 8.15
CA GLU A 52 -2.14 -15.78 7.34
C GLU A 52 -0.90 -16.48 6.78
N HIS A 53 -0.83 -16.64 5.46
CA HIS A 53 0.32 -17.27 4.82
C HIS A 53 1.33 -16.23 4.34
N VAL A 54 2.61 -16.58 4.46
CA VAL A 54 3.70 -15.77 3.94
C VAL A 54 4.00 -16.21 2.50
N SER A 55 3.79 -15.31 1.55
CA SER A 55 4.11 -15.54 0.14
C SER A 55 5.61 -15.40 -0.11
N ARG A 56 6.22 -14.33 0.43
CA ARG A 56 7.64 -14.01 0.19
C ARG A 56 8.27 -13.35 1.41
N ILE A 57 9.58 -13.55 1.55
CA ILE A 57 10.40 -12.94 2.59
C ILE A 57 11.68 -12.43 1.94
N VAL A 58 12.13 -11.24 2.32
CA VAL A 58 13.46 -10.73 1.97
C VAL A 58 14.13 -10.14 3.20
N THR A 59 15.45 -10.32 3.30
CA THR A 59 16.23 -9.69 4.36
C THR A 59 16.38 -8.20 4.05
N VAL A 60 16.14 -7.35 5.04
CA VAL A 60 16.26 -5.91 4.88
C VAL A 60 16.96 -5.28 6.06
N PHE A 61 17.42 -4.05 5.88
CA PHE A 61 17.89 -3.21 6.97
C PHE A 61 17.30 -1.80 6.88
N ARG A 62 16.99 -1.23 8.03
CA ARG A 62 16.51 0.15 8.18
C ARG A 62 17.54 0.97 8.95
N ARG A 63 17.80 2.19 8.48
CA ARG A 63 18.69 3.15 9.16
C ARG A 63 17.95 4.45 9.34
N ARG A 64 17.44 4.71 10.55
CA ARG A 64 16.82 6.00 10.85
C ARG A 64 17.90 7.06 11.05
N PRO A 65 17.60 8.35 10.85
CA PRO A 65 18.55 9.42 11.12
C PRO A 65 19.08 9.42 12.57
N SER A 66 18.28 8.94 13.53
CA SER A 66 18.67 8.75 14.93
C SER A 66 19.73 7.66 15.13
N ASP A 67 19.80 6.70 14.21
CA ASP A 67 20.55 5.45 14.39
C ASP A 67 21.95 5.58 13.79
N TYR A 68 22.61 6.74 13.96
CA TYR A 68 23.88 7.20 13.37
C TYR A 68 24.78 6.13 12.71
N PHE A 69 25.16 5.06 13.41
CA PHE A 69 25.97 3.94 12.89
C PHE A 69 25.37 2.54 13.09
N ARG A 70 24.08 2.47 13.42
CA ARG A 70 23.37 1.24 13.71
C ARG A 70 22.28 1.03 12.65
N ALA A 71 22.13 -0.20 12.19
CA ALA A 71 21.05 -0.56 11.29
C ALA A 71 20.19 -1.59 12.01
N THR A 72 18.88 -1.34 12.06
CA THR A 72 17.89 -2.35 12.42
C THR A 72 17.89 -3.35 11.27
N ARG A 73 18.30 -4.59 11.53
CA ARG A 73 18.27 -5.66 10.54
C ARG A 73 17.07 -6.53 10.82
N GLY A 74 16.41 -6.95 9.75
CA GLY A 74 15.16 -7.66 9.85
C GLY A 74 14.78 -8.34 8.56
N ILE A 75 13.52 -8.72 8.49
CA ILE A 75 12.90 -9.25 7.29
C ILE A 75 11.70 -8.41 6.92
N LEU A 76 11.42 -8.36 5.63
CA LEU A 76 10.18 -7.87 5.08
C LEU A 76 9.44 -9.09 4.54
N ALA A 77 8.29 -9.39 5.13
CA ALA A 77 7.47 -10.54 4.79
C ALA A 77 6.17 -10.07 4.12
N LEU A 78 5.96 -10.47 2.86
CA LEU A 78 4.69 -10.28 2.17
C LEU A 78 3.76 -11.43 2.52
N THR A 79 2.65 -11.11 3.17
CA THR A 79 1.58 -12.05 3.50
C THR A 79 0.43 -11.92 2.50
N ASP A 80 -0.62 -12.71 2.66
CA ASP A 80 -1.85 -12.60 1.86
C ASP A 80 -2.54 -11.23 2.02
N HIS A 81 -2.41 -10.59 3.19
CA HIS A 81 -3.17 -9.39 3.55
C HIS A 81 -2.33 -8.13 3.71
N ARG A 82 -1.04 -8.25 4.00
CA ARG A 82 -0.19 -7.12 4.36
C ARG A 82 1.28 -7.43 4.10
N LEU A 83 2.07 -6.38 4.14
CA LEU A 83 3.50 -6.45 4.15
C LEU A 83 3.96 -6.16 5.58
N VAL A 84 4.70 -7.06 6.20
CA VAL A 84 5.12 -6.96 7.59
C VAL A 84 6.62 -6.80 7.62
N TYR A 85 7.08 -5.73 8.24
CA TYR A 85 8.47 -5.60 8.64
C TYR A 85 8.64 -6.14 10.05
N VAL A 86 9.63 -7.00 10.26
CA VAL A 86 10.05 -7.44 11.59
C VAL A 86 11.55 -7.33 11.66
N GLY A 87 12.08 -6.63 12.64
CA GLY A 87 13.51 -6.45 12.81
C GLY A 87 13.93 -6.35 14.26
N ILE A 88 15.22 -6.54 14.50
CA ILE A 88 15.80 -6.42 15.83
C ILE A 88 16.36 -5.01 15.97
N ALA A 89 15.86 -4.28 16.97
CA ALA A 89 16.34 -2.95 17.31
C ALA A 89 17.85 -2.99 17.58
N PRO A 90 18.59 -1.96 17.15
CA PRO A 90 20.03 -1.93 17.39
C PRO A 90 20.33 -1.91 18.88
N ARG A 91 21.29 -2.74 19.32
CA ARG A 91 21.72 -2.81 20.73
C ARG A 91 22.10 -1.44 21.26
N ASP A 92 21.71 -1.12 22.49
CA ASP A 92 22.24 0.04 23.20
C ASP A 92 23.69 -0.20 23.63
N ILE A 93 24.61 0.64 23.16
CA ILE A 93 26.05 0.55 23.51
C ILE A 93 26.33 0.91 24.96
N MET A 94 25.45 1.71 25.58
CA MET A 94 25.55 2.08 27.00
C MET A 94 24.71 1.15 27.88
N GLY A 95 24.06 0.15 27.27
CA GLY A 95 23.21 -0.82 27.94
C GLY A 95 23.98 -2.02 28.52
N PRO A 96 23.28 -2.95 29.18
CA PRO A 96 23.89 -4.14 29.77
C PRO A 96 24.56 -5.04 28.72
N GLU A 97 25.52 -5.86 29.17
CA GLU A 97 26.32 -6.74 28.29
C GLU A 97 25.51 -7.82 27.58
N ASP A 98 24.29 -8.15 28.01
CA ASP A 98 23.39 -9.11 27.36
C ASP A 98 21.91 -8.69 27.49
N PRO A 99 21.46 -7.68 26.73
CA PRO A 99 20.07 -7.25 26.73
C PRO A 99 19.21 -8.21 25.88
N VAL A 100 17.99 -8.49 26.35
CA VAL A 100 16.97 -9.12 25.52
C VAL A 100 16.76 -8.27 24.26
N PRO A 101 16.87 -8.83 23.04
CA PRO A 101 16.73 -8.07 21.81
C PRO A 101 15.32 -7.48 21.74
N ALA A 102 15.22 -6.15 21.58
CA ALA A 102 13.95 -5.51 21.35
C ALA A 102 13.51 -5.77 19.90
N ILE A 103 12.34 -6.36 19.72
CA ILE A 103 11.77 -6.65 18.41
C ILE A 103 10.91 -5.46 17.99
N GLU A 104 11.19 -4.92 16.82
CA GLU A 104 10.35 -3.93 16.16
C GLU A 104 9.55 -4.63 15.06
N SER A 105 8.24 -4.53 15.12
CA SER A 105 7.36 -4.87 14.00
C SER A 105 6.68 -3.62 13.45
N THR A 106 6.43 -3.60 12.16
CA THR A 106 5.65 -2.55 11.50
C THR A 106 4.80 -3.19 10.42
N ASP A 107 3.49 -2.98 10.50
CA ASP A 107 2.53 -3.52 9.56
C ASP A 107 2.20 -2.49 8.49
N PHE A 108 2.33 -2.90 7.23
CA PHE A 108 1.95 -2.10 6.08
C PHE A 108 0.77 -2.78 5.38
N PRO A 109 -0.43 -2.18 5.38
CA PRO A 109 -1.59 -2.80 4.76
C PRO A 109 -1.34 -3.00 3.25
N ALA A 110 -1.63 -4.18 2.71
CA ALA A 110 -1.54 -4.43 1.26
C ALA A 110 -2.79 -3.91 0.53
N ASP A 111 -3.18 -2.68 0.84
CA ASP A 111 -4.30 -1.98 0.22
C ASP A 111 -3.82 -0.96 -0.80
N THR A 112 -4.74 -0.15 -1.34
CA THR A 112 -4.42 0.85 -2.36
C THR A 112 -3.68 2.08 -1.83
N THR A 113 -3.54 2.24 -0.51
CA THR A 113 -2.91 3.41 0.13
C THR A 113 -1.40 3.26 0.26
N LEU A 114 -0.91 2.03 0.42
CA LEU A 114 0.51 1.73 0.41
C LEU A 114 1.07 1.90 -1.01
N ARG A 115 2.19 2.60 -1.16
CA ARG A 115 2.98 2.60 -2.39
C ARG A 115 4.34 1.98 -2.10
N ALA A 116 4.65 0.91 -2.79
CA ALA A 116 5.94 0.24 -2.71
C ALA A 116 6.72 0.43 -4.01
N SER A 117 7.96 0.91 -3.91
CA SER A 117 8.80 1.11 -5.08
C SER A 117 10.25 0.76 -4.80
N ALA A 118 10.97 0.46 -5.88
CA ALA A 118 12.43 0.39 -5.84
C ALA A 118 12.99 1.81 -5.69
N GLY A 119 14.01 1.94 -4.84
CA GLY A 119 14.72 3.17 -4.60
C GLY A 119 16.13 2.89 -4.10
N HIS A 120 16.71 3.88 -3.43
CA HIS A 120 18.03 3.76 -2.86
C HIS A 120 18.07 4.32 -1.43
N ALA A 121 18.90 3.71 -0.60
CA ALA A 121 19.26 4.15 0.74
C ALA A 121 20.71 4.67 0.74
N GLN A 122 21.13 5.26 1.87
CA GLN A 122 22.52 5.69 2.10
C GLN A 122 23.08 6.58 0.97
N LEU A 123 22.35 7.65 0.62
CA LEU A 123 22.74 8.59 -0.44
C LEU A 123 22.96 7.94 -1.82
N GLY A 124 22.25 6.86 -2.12
CA GLY A 124 22.33 6.17 -3.42
C GLY A 124 23.24 4.93 -3.43
N ALA A 125 23.94 4.64 -2.33
CA ALA A 125 24.93 3.56 -2.29
C ALA A 125 24.31 2.15 -2.21
N THR A 126 23.08 2.03 -1.71
CA THR A 126 22.43 0.71 -1.55
C THR A 126 21.03 0.74 -2.14
N ARG A 127 20.66 -0.33 -2.83
CA ARG A 127 19.28 -0.51 -3.31
C ARG A 127 18.34 -0.66 -2.13
N ALA A 128 17.11 -0.17 -2.29
CA ALA A 128 16.14 -0.16 -1.23
C ALA A 128 14.72 -0.37 -1.72
N ILE A 129 13.89 -0.97 -0.87
CA ILE A 129 12.45 -0.91 -0.96
C ILE A 129 12.00 0.36 -0.23
N VAL A 130 11.30 1.24 -0.93
CA VAL A 130 10.69 2.44 -0.36
C VAL A 130 9.20 2.17 -0.23
N LEU A 131 8.70 2.27 1.00
CA LEU A 131 7.29 2.18 1.32
C LEU A 131 6.79 3.57 1.68
N VAL A 132 5.68 3.99 1.07
CA VAL A 132 5.01 5.25 1.37
C VAL A 132 3.57 4.94 1.75
N HIS A 133 3.16 5.37 2.94
CA HIS A 133 1.80 5.22 3.44
C HIS A 133 1.35 6.55 4.06
N GLY A 134 0.40 7.23 3.43
CA GLY A 134 0.06 8.61 3.79
C GLY A 134 1.27 9.53 3.63
N ASP A 135 1.65 10.22 4.71
CA ASP A 135 2.84 11.09 4.78
C ASP A 135 4.09 10.37 5.30
N GLU A 136 3.94 9.11 5.73
CA GLU A 136 5.05 8.31 6.25
C GLU A 136 5.81 7.64 5.12
N ARG A 137 7.15 7.69 5.22
CA ARG A 137 8.07 7.09 4.26
C ARG A 137 9.08 6.23 5.00
N ASP A 138 9.00 4.93 4.79
CA ASP A 138 10.00 3.98 5.24
C ASP A 138 10.91 3.56 4.09
N THR A 139 12.21 3.46 4.37
CA THR A 139 13.20 3.02 3.39
C THR A 139 14.00 1.86 3.97
N PHE A 140 13.88 0.72 3.31
CA PHE A 140 14.50 -0.54 3.68
C PHE A 140 15.60 -0.87 2.69
N GLY A 141 16.85 -0.75 3.10
CA GLY A 141 17.99 -1.19 2.30
C GLY A 141 18.00 -2.70 2.15
N VAL A 142 18.40 -3.16 0.97
CA VAL A 142 18.47 -4.58 0.60
C VAL A 142 19.87 -4.84 0.05
N ALA A 143 20.47 -5.97 0.43
CA ALA A 143 21.74 -6.39 -0.14
C ALA A 143 21.57 -6.72 -1.64
N ASP A 144 22.62 -6.53 -2.44
CA ASP A 144 22.53 -6.78 -3.88
C ASP A 144 22.20 -8.26 -4.20
N GLU A 145 22.64 -9.19 -3.35
CA GLU A 145 22.34 -10.63 -3.44
C GLU A 145 20.85 -10.95 -3.21
N ASP A 146 20.20 -10.21 -2.32
CA ASP A 146 18.78 -10.38 -1.97
C ASP A 146 17.86 -9.52 -2.86
N TRP A 147 18.41 -8.71 -3.76
CA TRP A 147 17.65 -7.74 -4.55
C TRP A 147 16.63 -8.41 -5.48
N GLN A 148 16.95 -9.59 -6.01
CA GLN A 148 16.03 -10.32 -6.88
C GLN A 148 14.74 -10.71 -6.14
N ASP A 149 14.84 -11.08 -4.86
CA ASP A 149 13.70 -11.42 -4.00
C ASP A 149 12.91 -10.17 -3.61
N ALA A 150 13.59 -9.06 -3.32
CA ALA A 150 12.97 -7.76 -3.09
C ALA A 150 12.14 -7.30 -4.29
N GLU A 151 12.67 -7.42 -5.52
CA GLU A 151 11.89 -7.10 -6.72
C GLU A 151 10.69 -8.03 -6.90
N ALA A 152 10.81 -9.30 -6.53
CA ALA A 152 9.70 -10.23 -6.60
C ALA A 152 8.56 -9.82 -5.66
N ILE A 153 8.89 -9.36 -4.44
CA ILE A 153 7.92 -8.77 -3.51
C ILE A 153 7.27 -7.54 -4.12
N LEU A 154 8.06 -6.60 -4.67
CA LEU A 154 7.53 -5.38 -5.29
C LEU A 154 6.58 -5.69 -6.46
N ARG A 155 6.97 -6.60 -7.35
CA ARG A 155 6.14 -7.02 -8.49
C ARG A 155 4.83 -7.63 -8.03
N GLU A 156 4.88 -8.53 -7.05
CA GLU A 156 3.70 -9.20 -6.54
C GLU A 156 2.75 -8.24 -5.83
N LEU A 157 3.27 -7.37 -4.96
CA LEU A 157 2.49 -6.36 -4.26
C LEU A 157 1.82 -5.39 -5.25
N ASN A 158 2.56 -4.86 -6.22
CA ASN A 158 2.01 -3.97 -7.24
C ASN A 158 0.93 -4.68 -8.09
N ALA A 159 1.15 -5.93 -8.47
CA ALA A 159 0.15 -6.72 -9.21
C ALA A 159 -1.15 -6.92 -8.40
N ARG A 160 -1.04 -7.20 -7.09
CA ARG A 160 -2.21 -7.33 -6.19
C ARG A 160 -2.98 -6.01 -6.09
N GLN A 161 -2.28 -4.89 -5.94
CA GLN A 161 -2.89 -3.56 -5.87
C GLN A 161 -3.58 -3.19 -7.18
N ASP A 162 -2.96 -3.48 -8.33
CA ASP A 162 -3.55 -3.21 -9.63
C ASP A 162 -4.80 -4.07 -9.89
N ALA A 163 -4.79 -5.34 -9.46
CA ALA A 163 -5.97 -6.20 -9.52
C ALA A 163 -7.12 -5.66 -8.66
N GLN A 164 -6.85 -5.23 -7.42
CA GLN A 164 -7.85 -4.61 -6.55
C GLN A 164 -8.42 -3.32 -7.17
N ARG A 165 -7.57 -2.48 -7.75
CA ARG A 165 -8.00 -1.25 -8.45
C ARG A 165 -8.87 -1.56 -9.66
N ALA A 166 -8.50 -2.57 -10.44
CA ALA A 166 -9.26 -2.99 -11.62
C ALA A 166 -10.66 -3.49 -11.24
N GLU A 167 -10.76 -4.32 -10.19
CA GLU A 167 -12.06 -4.80 -9.71
C GLU A 167 -12.91 -3.66 -9.12
N ALA A 168 -12.31 -2.77 -8.33
CA ALA A 168 -13.01 -1.59 -7.83
C ALA A 168 -13.49 -0.66 -8.96
N ALA A 169 -12.73 -0.53 -10.05
CA ALA A 169 -13.16 0.23 -11.22
C ALA A 169 -14.30 -0.47 -11.97
N ARG A 170 -14.27 -1.80 -12.06
CA ARG A 170 -15.34 -2.61 -12.66
C ARG A 170 -16.65 -2.47 -11.87
N LEU A 171 -16.62 -2.66 -10.56
CA LEU A 171 -17.79 -2.52 -9.70
C LEU A 171 -18.41 -1.11 -9.80
N ARG A 172 -17.58 -0.07 -9.87
CA ARG A 172 -18.05 1.31 -10.11
C ARG A 172 -18.74 1.48 -11.46
N ARG A 173 -18.20 0.87 -12.52
CA ARG A 173 -18.84 0.90 -13.85
C ARG A 173 -20.15 0.15 -13.86
N GLU A 174 -20.19 -1.04 -13.27
CA GLU A 174 -21.43 -1.83 -13.15
C GLU A 174 -22.49 -1.06 -12.34
N ALA A 175 -22.10 -0.43 -11.23
CA ALA A 175 -22.99 0.43 -10.45
C ALA A 175 -23.47 1.66 -11.24
N ALA A 176 -22.60 2.31 -12.00
CA ALA A 176 -22.97 3.45 -12.84
C ALA A 176 -23.92 3.05 -13.98
N VAL A 177 -23.71 1.88 -14.60
CA VAL A 177 -24.63 1.31 -15.61
C VAL A 177 -25.97 1.00 -14.97
N ALA A 178 -26.00 0.33 -13.81
CA ALA A 178 -27.24 0.06 -13.08
C ALA A 178 -28.00 1.35 -12.73
N ASP A 179 -27.31 2.38 -12.26
CA ASP A 179 -27.89 3.69 -11.95
C ASP A 179 -28.44 4.37 -13.21
N SER A 180 -27.69 4.35 -14.32
CA SER A 180 -28.17 4.90 -15.60
C SER A 180 -29.42 4.18 -16.12
N ILE A 181 -29.53 2.86 -15.93
CA ILE A 181 -30.70 2.07 -16.31
C ILE A 181 -31.88 2.43 -15.38
N ALA A 182 -31.63 2.58 -14.08
CA ALA A 182 -32.66 2.95 -13.11
C ALA A 182 -33.23 4.36 -13.35
N ARG A 183 -32.39 5.27 -13.87
CA ARG A 183 -32.73 6.65 -14.26
C ARG A 183 -33.16 6.76 -15.72
N ALA A 184 -33.07 5.70 -16.53
CA ALA A 184 -33.45 5.80 -17.93
C ALA A 184 -34.94 6.19 -18.07
N PRO A 185 -35.27 7.07 -19.02
CA PRO A 185 -36.65 7.48 -19.21
C PRO A 185 -37.50 6.27 -19.62
N LYS A 186 -38.61 6.05 -18.91
CA LYS A 186 -39.52 4.94 -19.22
C LYS A 186 -40.66 5.44 -20.10
N TRP A 187 -40.87 4.76 -21.22
CA TRP A 187 -41.94 5.05 -22.17
C TRP A 187 -43.03 3.98 -22.10
N HIS A 188 -44.28 4.40 -22.26
CA HIS A 188 -45.45 3.55 -22.36
C HIS A 188 -46.15 3.82 -23.70
N VAL A 189 -46.57 2.76 -24.40
CA VAL A 189 -47.32 2.87 -25.66
C VAL A 189 -48.79 2.62 -25.35
N VAL A 190 -49.63 3.62 -25.60
CA VAL A 190 -51.06 3.58 -25.29
C VAL A 190 -51.76 2.47 -26.07
N GLY A 191 -52.33 1.51 -25.35
CA GLY A 191 -53.16 0.43 -25.85
C GLY A 191 -54.62 0.81 -26.08
N ARG A 192 -55.38 -0.12 -26.66
CA ARG A 192 -56.81 0.10 -26.93
C ARG A 192 -57.60 0.07 -25.61
N GLY A 193 -58.35 1.13 -25.34
CA GLY A 193 -59.19 1.25 -24.14
C GLY A 193 -58.48 1.78 -22.90
N GLU A 194 -57.18 2.12 -23.01
CA GLU A 194 -56.48 2.78 -21.92
C GLU A 194 -56.81 4.27 -21.85
N ALA A 195 -56.89 4.79 -20.63
CA ALA A 195 -57.09 6.20 -20.32
C ALA A 195 -55.91 6.74 -19.51
N LEU A 196 -55.71 8.06 -19.54
CA LEU A 196 -54.60 8.72 -18.84
C LEU A 196 -54.59 8.42 -17.33
N SER A 197 -55.77 8.27 -16.71
CA SER A 197 -55.94 7.90 -15.31
C SER A 197 -55.45 6.48 -14.98
N THR A 198 -55.79 5.51 -15.83
CA THR A 198 -55.35 4.11 -15.68
C THR A 198 -53.84 3.99 -15.84
N ILE A 199 -53.26 4.70 -16.81
CA ILE A 199 -51.80 4.73 -17.03
C ILE A 199 -51.09 5.40 -15.85
N ALA A 200 -51.60 6.53 -15.35
CA ALA A 200 -51.02 7.21 -14.21
C ALA A 200 -50.97 6.30 -12.97
N THR A 201 -52.07 5.58 -12.70
CA THR A 201 -52.15 4.63 -11.57
C THR A 201 -51.19 3.44 -11.76
N MET A 202 -51.08 2.91 -12.98
CA MET A 202 -50.16 1.81 -13.30
C MET A 202 -48.70 2.15 -12.97
N TYR A 203 -48.29 3.40 -13.17
CA TYR A 203 -46.93 3.86 -12.92
C TYR A 203 -46.75 4.64 -11.60
N GLY A 204 -47.78 4.72 -10.77
CA GLY A 204 -47.73 5.43 -9.48
C GLY A 204 -47.49 6.94 -9.60
N THR A 205 -47.96 7.56 -10.68
CA THR A 205 -47.91 9.02 -10.92
C THR A 205 -49.34 9.61 -10.94
N THR A 206 -49.49 10.92 -11.09
CA THR A 206 -50.80 11.58 -11.23
C THR A 206 -51.08 11.95 -12.68
N VAL A 207 -52.36 12.17 -13.00
CA VAL A 207 -52.79 12.60 -14.33
C VAL A 207 -52.14 13.94 -14.69
N GLU A 208 -52.07 14.87 -13.74
CA GLU A 208 -51.45 16.18 -13.92
C GLU A 208 -49.95 16.07 -14.20
N GLN A 209 -49.23 15.22 -13.45
CA GLN A 209 -47.81 14.97 -13.65
C GLN A 209 -47.54 14.34 -15.01
N LEU A 210 -48.32 13.32 -15.39
CA LEU A 210 -48.19 12.64 -16.67
C LEU A 210 -48.52 13.57 -17.85
N ARG A 211 -49.52 14.44 -17.67
CA ARG A 211 -49.91 15.46 -18.65
C ARG A 211 -48.81 16.51 -18.83
N ALA A 212 -48.25 17.02 -17.73
CA ALA A 212 -47.14 17.96 -17.76
C ALA A 212 -45.88 17.35 -18.39
N LEU A 213 -45.53 16.12 -18.00
CA LEU A 213 -44.37 15.38 -18.50
C LEU A 213 -44.42 15.14 -20.02
N ASN A 214 -45.62 15.08 -20.59
CA ASN A 214 -45.84 14.86 -22.02
C ASN A 214 -46.36 16.09 -22.78
N ASN A 215 -46.37 17.27 -22.14
CA ASN A 215 -46.88 18.53 -22.71
C ASN A 215 -48.29 18.41 -23.33
N LEU A 216 -49.18 17.66 -22.68
CA LEU A 216 -50.54 17.42 -23.16
C LEU A 216 -51.50 18.55 -22.74
N ALA A 217 -52.31 19.06 -23.66
CA ALA A 217 -53.28 20.13 -23.37
C ALA A 217 -54.59 19.63 -22.74
N SER A 218 -54.87 18.32 -22.81
CA SER A 218 -56.07 17.68 -22.26
C SER A 218 -55.80 16.19 -22.01
N ASP A 219 -56.77 15.51 -21.40
CA ASP A 219 -56.64 14.08 -21.06
C ASP A 219 -56.94 13.15 -22.27
N ARG A 220 -57.07 13.72 -23.48
CA ARG A 220 -57.28 12.97 -24.72
C ARG A 220 -55.96 12.38 -25.22
N ILE A 221 -55.89 11.05 -25.26
CA ILE A 221 -54.76 10.27 -25.78
C ILE A 221 -55.22 9.33 -26.90
N LYS A 222 -54.31 9.00 -27.83
CA LYS A 222 -54.60 8.11 -28.97
C LYS A 222 -53.91 6.76 -28.81
N VAL A 223 -54.55 5.70 -29.31
CA VAL A 223 -53.92 4.37 -29.39
C VAL A 223 -52.64 4.45 -30.22
N GLY A 224 -51.56 3.83 -29.74
CA GLY A 224 -50.23 3.87 -30.33
C GLY A 224 -49.38 5.09 -29.93
N GLN A 225 -49.93 6.04 -29.17
CA GLN A 225 -49.18 7.19 -28.68
C GLN A 225 -48.13 6.76 -27.65
N ARG A 226 -46.91 7.30 -27.76
CA ARG A 226 -45.84 7.10 -26.78
C ARG A 226 -45.95 8.18 -25.70
N LEU A 227 -46.09 7.76 -24.45
CA LEU A 227 -46.10 8.62 -23.27
C LEU A 227 -44.85 8.34 -22.44
N LEU A 228 -44.13 9.40 -22.08
CA LEU A 228 -43.07 9.37 -21.08
C LEU A 228 -43.74 9.23 -19.70
N VAL A 229 -43.48 8.12 -19.01
CA VAL A 229 -44.12 7.79 -17.72
C VAL A 229 -43.16 7.91 -16.53
N LYS A 230 -41.85 7.91 -16.79
CA LYS A 230 -40.81 8.22 -15.80
C LYS A 230 -39.73 9.07 -16.48
N PRO A 231 -39.49 10.32 -16.04
CA PRO A 231 -38.42 11.14 -16.57
C PRO A 231 -37.04 10.62 -16.15
N GLN A 232 -36.01 11.04 -16.87
CA GLN A 232 -34.63 10.87 -16.42
C GLN A 232 -34.37 11.77 -15.20
N THR A 233 -33.89 11.19 -14.10
CA THR A 233 -33.62 11.90 -12.83
C THR A 233 -32.12 11.86 -12.49
#